data_AF-A0A954H382-F1
#
_entry.id   AF-A0A954H382-F1
#
_cell.length_a   1.000
_cell.length_b   1.000
_cell.length_c   1.000
_cell.angle_alpha   90.00
_cell.angle_beta   90.00
_cell.angle_gamma   90.00
#
_symmetry.space_group_name_H-M   'P 1'
#
loop_
_entity.id
_entity.type
_entity.pdbx_description
1 polymer ?
#
loop_
_entity_poly.entity_id
_entity_poly.type
_entity_poly.pdbx_seq_one_letter_code
_entity_poly.pdbx_strand_id
1 'polypeptide(L)'
;MRWRLMRTGQEKIVALRRRLRESQGEFWVAADAVAKAPGHVFYDRLNDLLREAGFDQFVEDLVAPYYADGGRPGIAPGVYFRMLFIGYFEGIDSQRGIAWRCEDSLSLRRFLGVKLTDSTPDHSTLTRIRDRFPMEVTEQVFAFVLRMAADKKLIPVPMWVWMPQCWKPMRR
;
A
#
# COMPACT_ATOMS: atom_id res chain seq x y z
N MET A 1 -19.47 75.08 -1.70
CA MET A 1 -20.29 74.18 -0.87
C MET A 1 -19.71 72.79 -0.92
N ARG A 2 -19.34 72.27 0.24
CA ARG A 2 -18.73 70.96 0.54
C ARG A 2 -19.85 69.93 0.61
N TRP A 3 -19.75 68.79 -0.08
CA TRP A 3 -20.11 67.48 0.50
C TRP A 3 -19.27 66.37 -0.14
N ARG A 4 -18.57 65.70 0.76
CA ARG A 4 -17.66 64.58 0.60
C ARG A 4 -18.49 63.31 0.78
N LEU A 5 -18.41 62.38 -0.16
CA LEU A 5 -18.82 60.99 0.08
C LEU A 5 -17.63 60.09 -0.27
N MET A 6 -16.99 59.63 0.80
CA MET A 6 -15.95 58.63 0.81
C MET A 6 -16.49 57.32 0.22
N ARG A 7 -15.74 56.71 -0.70
CA ARG A 7 -15.70 55.25 -0.80
C ARG A 7 -14.25 54.82 -0.59
N THR A 8 -14.02 54.34 0.63
CA THR A 8 -12.81 53.70 1.10
C THR A 8 -12.72 52.26 0.59
N GLY A 9 -11.53 51.88 0.11
CA GLY A 9 -10.89 50.58 0.34
C GLY A 9 -11.45 49.33 -0.36
N GLN A 10 -10.63 48.71 -1.21
CA GLN A 10 -10.17 47.35 -0.95
C GLN A 10 -8.91 47.04 -1.78
N GLU A 11 -7.76 47.31 -1.16
CA GLU A 11 -6.47 46.78 -1.57
C GLU A 11 -6.30 45.35 -1.02
N LYS A 12 -5.88 44.44 -1.89
CA LYS A 12 -5.05 43.24 -1.66
C LYS A 12 -5.38 42.37 -0.43
N ILE A 13 -6.13 41.29 -0.66
CA ILE A 13 -6.07 40.11 0.22
C ILE A 13 -4.76 39.36 -0.08
N VAL A 14 -3.69 39.71 0.64
CA VAL A 14 -2.54 38.83 0.80
C VAL A 14 -2.90 37.86 1.92
N ALA A 15 -3.23 36.62 1.57
CA ALA A 15 -3.38 35.56 2.56
C ALA A 15 -2.02 35.29 3.20
N LEU A 16 -1.83 35.78 4.43
CA LEU A 16 -0.64 35.58 5.24
C LEU A 16 -0.47 34.08 5.54
N ARG A 17 0.49 33.41 4.89
CA ARG A 17 0.94 32.08 5.32
C ARG A 17 1.48 32.21 6.75
N ARG A 18 0.82 31.54 7.70
CA ARG A 18 1.32 31.35 9.06
C ARG A 18 2.67 30.64 8.94
N ARG A 19 3.76 31.36 9.24
CA ARG A 19 5.10 30.78 9.35
C ARG A 19 5.01 29.77 10.49
N LEU A 20 5.07 28.47 10.18
CA LEU A 20 5.08 27.41 11.18
C LEU A 20 6.31 27.65 12.05
N ARG A 21 6.09 28.18 13.26
CA ARG A 21 7.06 28.11 14.35
C ARG A 21 7.38 26.63 14.53
N GLU A 22 8.64 26.28 14.75
CA GLU A 22 9.03 24.91 15.17
C GLU A 22 8.15 24.52 16.36
N SER A 23 7.11 23.73 16.11
CA SER A 23 6.32 23.12 17.16
C SER A 23 7.13 21.92 17.61
N GLN A 24 7.72 22.02 18.80
CA GLN A 24 8.20 20.83 19.49
C GLN A 24 7.05 19.83 19.52
N GLY A 25 7.30 18.62 18.98
CA GLY A 25 6.27 17.59 18.88
C GLY A 25 5.77 17.19 20.26
N GLU A 26 4.50 16.81 20.35
CA GLU A 26 3.97 16.15 21.55
C GLU A 26 4.77 14.86 21.78
N PHE A 27 5.32 14.70 22.99
CA PHE A 27 6.18 13.55 23.34
C PHE A 27 5.42 12.21 23.33
N TRP A 28 4.10 12.24 23.49
CA TRP A 28 3.22 11.08 23.43
C TRP A 28 2.03 11.37 22.51
N VAL A 29 1.84 10.54 21.49
CA VAL A 29 0.65 10.57 20.63
C VAL A 29 -0.04 9.22 20.75
N ALA A 30 -1.31 9.23 21.16
CA ALA A 30 -2.12 8.02 21.18
C ALA A 30 -2.38 7.55 19.73
N ALA A 31 -2.37 6.23 19.49
CA ALA A 31 -2.46 5.68 18.13
C ALA A 31 -3.76 6.07 17.40
N ASP A 32 -4.85 6.30 18.14
CA ASP A 32 -6.14 6.79 17.66
C ASP A 32 -6.16 8.31 17.39
N ALA A 33 -5.27 9.06 18.04
CA ALA A 33 -5.04 10.49 17.80
C ALA A 33 -4.16 10.75 16.57
N VAL A 34 -3.50 9.73 16.02
CA VAL A 34 -2.72 9.87 14.78
C VAL A 34 -3.66 10.23 13.63
N ALA A 35 -3.39 11.38 13.00
CA ALA A 35 -4.17 11.87 11.88
C ALA A 35 -4.30 10.78 10.80
N LYS A 36 -5.54 10.38 10.52
CA LYS A 36 -5.83 9.45 9.44
C LYS A 36 -5.59 10.21 8.13
N ALA A 37 -4.46 9.93 7.49
CA ALA A 37 -4.26 10.34 6.10
C ALA A 37 -5.45 9.81 5.28
N PRO A 38 -5.95 10.58 4.29
CA PRO A 38 -6.95 10.07 3.36
C PRO A 38 -6.40 8.76 2.77
N GLY A 39 -7.12 7.67 3.02
CA GLY A 39 -6.76 6.36 2.51
C GLY A 39 -6.64 6.42 1.00
N HIS A 40 -5.69 5.68 0.45
CA HIS A 40 -5.62 5.56 -1.00
C HIS A 40 -6.80 4.69 -1.43
N VAL A 41 -7.87 5.33 -1.94
CA VAL A 41 -9.19 4.72 -2.19
C VAL A 41 -9.09 3.40 -2.96
N PHE A 42 -8.13 3.29 -3.88
CA PHE A 42 -7.87 2.06 -4.62
C PHE A 42 -7.43 0.90 -3.72
N TYR A 43 -6.51 1.12 -2.77
CA TYR A 43 -6.02 0.07 -1.88
C TYR A 43 -7.05 -0.32 -0.82
N ASP A 44 -7.88 0.63 -0.36
CA ASP A 44 -9.00 0.31 0.52
C ASP A 44 -10.00 -0.62 -0.20
N ARG A 45 -10.41 -0.27 -1.42
CA ARG A 45 -11.30 -1.11 -2.24
C ARG A 45 -10.68 -2.47 -2.59
N LEU A 46 -9.38 -2.50 -2.91
CA LEU A 46 -8.67 -3.74 -3.17
C LEU A 46 -8.66 -4.62 -1.92
N ASN A 47 -8.43 -4.05 -0.73
CA ASN A 47 -8.50 -4.80 0.52
C ASN A 47 -9.88 -5.41 0.78
N ASP A 48 -10.95 -4.66 0.51
CA ASP A 48 -12.31 -5.17 0.64
C ASP A 48 -12.58 -6.32 -0.32
N LEU A 49 -12.18 -6.18 -1.58
CA LEU A 49 -12.30 -7.23 -2.59
C LEU A 49 -11.48 -8.49 -2.22
N LEU A 50 -10.25 -8.33 -1.74
CA LEU A 50 -9.41 -9.45 -1.29
C LEU A 50 -10.04 -10.17 -0.09
N ARG A 51 -10.67 -9.41 0.83
CA ARG A 51 -11.38 -9.98 1.98
C ARG A 51 -12.63 -10.74 1.55
N GLU A 52 -13.46 -10.16 0.68
CA GLU A 52 -14.65 -10.80 0.13
C GLU A 52 -14.33 -12.14 -0.56
N ALA A 53 -13.17 -12.21 -1.21
CA ALA A 53 -12.73 -13.40 -1.93
C ALA A 53 -12.00 -14.45 -1.06
N GLY A 54 -11.81 -14.20 0.24
CA GLY A 54 -11.07 -15.11 1.11
C GLY A 54 -9.59 -15.23 0.73
N PHE A 55 -8.98 -14.16 0.22
CA PHE A 55 -7.62 -14.16 -0.31
C PHE A 55 -6.58 -14.70 0.67
N ASP A 56 -6.61 -14.25 1.92
CA ASP A 56 -5.58 -14.63 2.89
C ASP A 56 -5.61 -16.15 3.15
N GLN A 57 -6.80 -16.74 3.31
CA GLN A 57 -6.96 -18.20 3.45
C GLN A 57 -6.48 -18.96 2.22
N PHE A 58 -6.87 -18.50 1.02
CA PHE A 58 -6.44 -19.10 -0.24
C PHE A 58 -4.91 -19.14 -0.37
N VAL A 59 -4.25 -18.03 -0.05
CA VAL A 59 -2.79 -17.95 -0.11
C VAL A 59 -2.16 -18.86 0.95
N GLU A 60 -2.67 -18.84 2.18
CA GLU A 60 -2.17 -19.70 3.27
C GLU A 60 -2.25 -21.19 2.88
N ASP A 61 -3.39 -21.65 2.36
CA ASP A 61 -3.59 -23.02 1.89
C ASP A 61 -2.61 -23.38 0.76
N LEU A 62 -2.41 -22.45 -0.19
CA LEU A 62 -1.54 -22.66 -1.35
C LEU A 62 -0.07 -22.76 -0.96
N VAL A 63 0.39 -21.94 0.01
CA VAL A 63 1.80 -21.93 0.42
C VAL A 63 2.12 -22.89 1.56
N ALA A 64 1.11 -23.41 2.27
CA ALA A 64 1.29 -24.29 3.42
C ALA A 64 2.32 -25.42 3.20
N PRO A 65 2.37 -26.12 2.05
CA PRO A 65 3.37 -27.17 1.81
C PRO A 65 4.84 -26.71 1.84
N TYR A 66 5.09 -25.40 1.70
CA TYR A 66 6.43 -24.80 1.67
C TYR A 66 6.85 -24.20 3.03
N TYR A 67 5.99 -24.30 4.04
CA TYR A 67 6.26 -23.84 5.39
C TYR A 67 6.37 -25.03 6.35
N ALA A 68 7.21 -24.89 7.36
CA ALA A 68 7.33 -25.88 8.43
C ALA A 68 6.26 -25.63 9.50
N ASP A 69 5.79 -26.69 10.15
CA ASP A 69 4.79 -26.65 11.22
C ASP A 69 5.28 -25.96 12.52
N GLY A 70 6.54 -25.53 12.58
CA GLY A 70 7.13 -24.91 13.75
C GLY A 70 8.25 -23.92 13.43
N GLY A 71 8.53 -23.04 14.40
CA GLY A 71 9.58 -22.01 14.31
C GLY A 71 9.08 -20.62 14.67
N ARG A 72 9.96 -19.62 14.49
CA ARG A 72 9.57 -18.21 14.67
C ARG A 72 8.52 -17.86 13.59
N PRO A 73 7.35 -17.33 13.97
CA PRO A 73 6.35 -16.92 12.98
C PRO A 73 6.97 -15.88 12.04
N GLY A 74 6.90 -16.18 10.74
CA GLY A 74 7.27 -15.24 9.69
C GLY A 74 6.18 -14.20 9.46
N ILE A 75 6.35 -13.38 8.43
CA ILE A 75 5.25 -12.53 7.96
C ILE A 75 4.14 -13.41 7.38
N ALA A 76 2.89 -13.01 7.53
CA ALA A 76 1.78 -13.73 6.91
C ALA A 76 1.94 -13.72 5.38
N PRO A 77 1.69 -14.84 4.68
CA PRO A 77 1.82 -14.91 3.23
C PRO A 77 1.03 -13.83 2.49
N GLY A 78 -0.18 -13.51 2.96
CA GLY A 78 -1.00 -12.42 2.39
C GLY A 78 -0.29 -11.06 2.41
N VAL A 79 0.50 -10.76 3.45
CA VAL A 79 1.28 -9.51 3.55
C VAL A 79 2.35 -9.45 2.45
N TYR A 80 3.05 -10.56 2.22
CA TYR A 80 4.06 -10.67 1.17
C TYR A 80 3.45 -10.37 -0.21
N PHE A 81 2.33 -11.00 -0.56
CA PHE A 81 1.69 -10.77 -1.86
C PHE A 81 1.11 -9.36 -1.99
N ARG A 82 0.57 -8.78 -0.91
CA ARG A 82 0.15 -7.37 -0.92
C ARG A 82 1.31 -6.42 -1.21
N MET A 83 2.51 -6.69 -0.68
CA MET A 83 3.71 -5.93 -1.04
C MET A 83 4.03 -6.09 -2.54
N LEU A 84 3.94 -7.29 -3.10
CA LEU A 84 4.13 -7.49 -4.54
C LEU A 84 3.09 -6.75 -5.39
N PHE A 85 1.84 -6.69 -4.95
CA PHE A 85 0.79 -5.92 -5.63
C PHE A 85 1.09 -4.42 -5.64
N ILE A 86 1.61 -3.87 -4.54
CA ILE A 86 2.08 -2.48 -4.51
C ILE A 86 3.15 -2.27 -5.57
N GLY A 87 4.14 -3.15 -5.64
CA GLY A 87 5.19 -3.05 -6.65
C GLY A 87 4.64 -3.11 -8.06
N TYR A 88 3.69 -4.00 -8.30
CA TYR A 88 3.04 -4.13 -9.60
C TYR A 88 2.23 -2.90 -9.99
N PHE A 89 1.34 -2.41 -9.12
CA PHE A 89 0.46 -1.28 -9.43
C PHE A 89 1.18 0.06 -9.49
N GLU A 90 2.30 0.21 -8.78
CA GLU A 90 3.10 1.44 -8.78
C GLU A 90 4.32 1.37 -9.71
N GLY A 91 4.53 0.26 -10.42
CA GLY A 91 5.65 0.09 -11.35
C GLY A 91 7.03 0.03 -10.67
N ILE A 92 7.10 -0.54 -9.47
CA ILE A 92 8.32 -0.68 -8.67
C ILE A 92 8.90 -2.08 -8.86
N ASP A 93 9.99 -2.16 -9.63
CA ASP A 93 10.62 -3.42 -10.04
C ASP A 93 11.66 -3.98 -9.05
N SER A 94 11.86 -3.36 -7.88
CA SER A 94 12.87 -3.79 -6.90
C SER A 94 12.26 -4.06 -5.51
N GLN A 95 12.68 -5.15 -4.87
CA GLN A 95 12.18 -5.50 -3.53
C GLN A 95 12.54 -4.43 -2.49
N ARG A 96 13.72 -3.81 -2.64
CA ARG A 96 14.12 -2.63 -1.86
C ARG A 96 13.19 -1.45 -2.06
N GLY A 97 12.83 -1.15 -3.31
CA GLY A 97 11.88 -0.09 -3.64
C GLY A 97 10.51 -0.35 -3.03
N ILE A 98 10.00 -1.58 -3.11
CA ILE A 98 8.72 -1.94 -2.49
C ILE A 98 8.78 -1.77 -0.97
N ALA A 99 9.82 -2.32 -0.32
CA ALA A 99 9.97 -2.23 1.13
C ALA A 99 10.01 -0.77 1.60
N TRP A 100 10.82 0.06 0.92
CA TRP A 100 10.89 1.50 1.20
C TRP A 100 9.55 2.19 0.99
N ARG A 101 8.85 1.88 -0.11
CA ARG A 101 7.55 2.46 -0.42
C ARG A 101 6.48 2.12 0.63
N CYS A 102 6.51 0.90 1.17
CA CYS A 102 5.63 0.45 2.24
C CYS A 102 5.94 1.13 3.57
N GLU A 103 7.22 1.35 3.87
CA GLU A 103 7.70 2.02 5.07
C GLU A 103 7.31 3.51 5.10
N ASP A 104 7.37 4.18 3.94
CA ASP A 104 7.10 5.62 3.79
C ASP A 104 5.60 5.99 3.86
N SER A 105 4.68 5.01 3.91
CA SER A 105 3.26 5.27 3.70
C SER A 105 2.31 4.56 4.68
N LEU A 106 1.67 5.37 5.52
CA LEU A 106 0.66 4.89 6.48
C LEU A 106 -0.56 4.24 5.81
N SER A 107 -0.95 4.69 4.62
CA SER A 107 -2.05 4.07 3.87
C SER A 107 -1.67 2.69 3.35
N LEU A 108 -0.44 2.51 2.85
CA LEU A 108 0.06 1.19 2.47
C LEU A 108 0.25 0.28 3.67
N ARG A 109 0.71 0.80 4.80
CA ARG A 109 0.79 0.02 6.04
C ARG A 109 -0.56 -0.54 6.47
N ARG A 110 -1.62 0.27 6.33
CA ARG A 110 -3.01 -0.17 6.52
C ARG A 110 -3.41 -1.23 5.49
N PHE A 111 -3.03 -1.05 4.23
CA PHE A 111 -3.26 -2.05 3.18
C PHE A 111 -2.64 -3.40 3.55
N LEU A 112 -1.41 -3.39 4.07
CA LEU A 112 -0.70 -4.59 4.55
C LEU A 112 -1.28 -5.18 5.85
N GLY A 113 -2.13 -4.46 6.59
CA GLY A 113 -2.62 -4.89 7.90
C GLY A 113 -1.56 -4.86 9.01
N VAL A 114 -0.48 -4.10 8.83
CA VAL A 114 0.61 -3.96 9.83
C VAL A 114 0.22 -2.90 10.85
N LYS A 115 0.37 -3.19 12.15
CA LYS A 115 0.06 -2.23 13.23
C LYS A 115 0.98 -1.03 13.18
N LEU A 116 0.53 0.12 13.72
CA LEU A 116 1.32 1.36 13.74
C LEU A 116 2.63 1.26 14.56
N THR A 117 2.73 0.27 15.44
CA THR A 117 3.93 0.00 16.26
C THR A 117 4.92 -0.96 15.62
N ASP A 118 4.50 -1.73 14.61
CA ASP A 118 5.26 -2.86 14.09
C ASP A 118 5.98 -2.49 12.78
N SER A 119 7.27 -2.79 12.65
CA SER A 119 8.00 -2.52 11.39
C SER A 119 7.35 -3.25 10.21
N THR A 120 7.27 -2.59 9.06
CA THR A 120 6.90 -3.26 7.80
C THR A 120 7.98 -4.25 7.39
N PRO A 121 7.65 -5.32 6.63
CA PRO A 121 8.65 -6.27 6.18
C PRO A 121 9.72 -5.59 5.33
N ASP A 122 10.98 -5.98 5.54
CA ASP A 122 12.10 -5.45 4.78
C ASP A 122 12.34 -6.25 3.48
N HIS A 123 13.21 -5.72 2.63
CA HIS A 123 13.60 -6.38 1.38
C HIS A 123 14.26 -7.75 1.59
N SER A 124 14.95 -7.96 2.72
CA SER A 124 15.59 -9.25 3.01
C SER A 124 14.53 -10.34 3.27
N THR A 125 13.44 -9.98 3.96
CA THR A 125 12.27 -10.84 4.17
C THR A 125 11.61 -11.20 2.84
N LEU A 126 11.40 -10.22 1.96
CA LEU A 126 10.86 -10.44 0.61
C LEU A 126 11.74 -11.41 -0.20
N THR A 127 13.07 -11.26 -0.14
CA THR A 127 14.01 -12.14 -0.83
C THR A 127 13.90 -13.56 -0.30
N ARG A 128 13.90 -13.73 1.02
CA ARG A 128 13.82 -15.05 1.65
C ARG A 128 12.52 -15.78 1.33
N ILE A 129 11.39 -15.06 1.20
CA ILE A 129 10.09 -15.68 0.90
C ILE A 129 9.99 -16.06 -0.57
N ARG A 130 10.50 -15.22 -1.48
CA ARG A 130 10.59 -15.54 -2.91
C ARG A 130 11.27 -16.90 -3.14
N ASP A 131 12.30 -17.20 -2.35
CA ASP A 131 13.08 -18.42 -2.51
C ASP A 131 12.47 -19.65 -1.80
N ARG A 132 11.30 -19.53 -1.14
CA ARG A 132 10.63 -20.65 -0.43
C ARG A 132 9.78 -21.54 -1.32
N PHE A 133 9.12 -20.95 -2.31
CA PHE A 133 8.15 -21.63 -3.16
C PHE A 133 8.45 -21.33 -4.63
N PRO A 134 8.05 -22.23 -5.54
CA PRO A 134 8.36 -22.07 -6.95
C PRO A 134 7.50 -20.95 -7.55
N MET A 135 7.91 -20.46 -8.72
CA MET A 135 7.33 -19.27 -9.34
C MET A 135 5.83 -19.43 -9.64
N GLU A 136 5.42 -20.66 -9.96
CA GLU A 136 4.06 -21.08 -10.27
C GLU A 136 3.08 -20.77 -9.13
N VAL A 137 3.55 -20.77 -7.87
CA VAL A 137 2.72 -20.37 -6.72
C VAL A 137 2.40 -18.88 -6.79
N THR A 138 3.41 -18.06 -7.09
CA THR A 138 3.21 -16.61 -7.23
C THR A 138 2.31 -16.30 -8.41
N GLU A 139 2.49 -17.00 -9.54
CA GLU A 139 1.63 -16.86 -10.72
C GLU A 139 0.17 -17.19 -10.42
N GLN A 140 -0.11 -18.26 -9.68
CA GLN A 140 -1.46 -18.63 -9.26
C GLN A 140 -2.11 -17.54 -8.41
N VAL A 141 -1.37 -16.95 -7.47
CA VAL A 141 -1.88 -15.87 -6.62
C VAL A 141 -2.18 -14.62 -7.44
N PHE A 142 -1.29 -14.23 -8.35
CA PHE A 142 -1.53 -13.10 -9.24
C PHE A 142 -2.72 -13.33 -10.17
N ALA A 143 -2.84 -14.53 -10.76
CA ALA A 143 -3.94 -14.89 -11.63
C ALA A 143 -5.30 -14.86 -10.90
N PHE A 144 -5.35 -15.33 -9.65
CA PHE A 144 -6.52 -15.25 -8.79
C PHE A 144 -7.00 -13.82 -8.60
N VAL A 145 -6.09 -12.91 -8.20
CA VAL A 145 -6.43 -11.51 -7.95
C VAL A 145 -6.81 -10.77 -9.24
N LEU A 146 -6.09 -11.01 -10.34
CA LEU A 146 -6.41 -10.40 -11.63
C LEU A 146 -7.78 -10.84 -12.16
N ARG A 147 -8.14 -12.12 -11.99
CA ARG A 147 -9.47 -12.63 -12.35
C ARG A 147 -10.57 -11.91 -11.57
N MET A 148 -10.41 -11.81 -10.26
CA MET A 148 -11.37 -11.10 -9.40
C MET A 148 -11.50 -9.62 -9.75
N ALA A 149 -10.38 -8.94 -10.01
CA ALA A 149 -10.38 -7.54 -10.38
C ALA A 149 -11.05 -7.30 -11.75
N ALA A 150 -10.90 -8.25 -12.69
CA ALA A 150 -11.62 -8.23 -13.96
C ALA A 150 -13.13 -8.45 -13.77
N ASP A 151 -13.52 -9.45 -12.97
CA ASP A 151 -14.94 -9.76 -12.70
C ASP A 151 -15.68 -8.59 -12.05
N LYS A 152 -14.98 -7.84 -11.19
CA LYS A 152 -15.50 -6.66 -10.49
C LYS A 152 -15.33 -5.36 -11.29
N LYS A 153 -14.86 -5.43 -12.54
CA LYS A 153 -14.62 -4.29 -13.47
C LYS A 153 -13.72 -3.18 -12.88
N LEU A 154 -12.79 -3.52 -11.99
CA LEU A 154 -11.86 -2.55 -11.41
C LEU A 154 -10.72 -2.18 -12.36
N ILE A 155 -10.51 -2.97 -13.42
CA ILE A 155 -9.48 -2.71 -14.42
C ILE A 155 -10.05 -2.87 -15.84
N PRO A 156 -9.81 -1.92 -16.76
CA PRO A 156 -10.46 -1.88 -18.08
C PRO A 156 -9.79 -2.74 -19.17
N VAL A 157 -8.84 -3.63 -18.84
CA VAL A 157 -7.91 -4.21 -19.84
C VAL A 157 -7.96 -5.75 -19.92
N PRO A 158 -7.88 -6.32 -21.15
CA PRO A 158 -7.91 -7.76 -21.39
C PRO A 158 -6.73 -8.53 -20.76
N MET A 159 -6.98 -9.77 -20.33
CA MET A 159 -6.03 -10.67 -19.64
C MET A 159 -4.67 -10.83 -20.38
N TRP A 160 -4.65 -10.76 -21.71
CA TRP A 160 -3.44 -10.92 -22.54
C TRP A 160 -2.52 -9.68 -22.57
N VAL A 161 -2.98 -8.51 -22.12
CA VAL A 161 -2.15 -7.30 -21.95
C VAL A 161 -1.22 -7.45 -20.73
N TRP A 162 -1.62 -8.27 -19.75
CA TRP A 162 -0.96 -8.39 -18.46
C TRP A 162 0.10 -9.50 -18.41
N MET A 163 -0.09 -10.59 -19.15
CA MET A 163 0.82 -11.75 -19.17
C MET A 163 2.29 -11.42 -19.53
N PRO A 164 2.61 -10.45 -20.41
CA PRO A 164 4.01 -10.11 -20.71
C PRO A 164 4.70 -9.22 -19.66
N GLN A 165 3.93 -8.52 -18.80
CA GLN A 165 4.44 -7.42 -17.94
C GLN A 165 4.63 -7.84 -16.47
N CYS A 166 3.90 -8.85 -15.99
CA CYS A 166 4.09 -9.47 -14.66
C CYS A 166 5.45 -10.17 -14.50
N TRP A 167 6.23 -10.22 -15.57
CA TRP A 167 7.30 -11.18 -15.84
C TRP A 167 8.71 -10.56 -15.88
N LYS A 168 8.87 -9.24 -15.77
CA LYS A 168 10.23 -8.70 -15.65
C LYS A 168 10.85 -9.24 -14.35
N PRO A 169 11.97 -9.99 -14.43
CA PRO A 169 12.60 -10.53 -13.23
C PRO A 169 12.92 -9.38 -12.30
N MET A 170 12.31 -9.42 -11.12
CA MET A 170 12.43 -8.37 -10.12
C MET A 170 13.92 -8.22 -9.78
N ARG A 171 14.52 -7.08 -10.14
CA ARG A 171 15.95 -6.87 -9.91
C ARG A 171 16.19 -6.83 -8.41
N ARG A 172 17.22 -7.55 -7.96
CA ARG A 172 17.65 -7.62 -6.55
C ARG A 172 17.83 -6.23 -5.94
#